data_AF-A0A6B9VAD0-F1
#
_entry.id   AF-A0A6B9VAD0-F1
#
_cell.length_a   1.000
_cell.length_b   1.000
_cell.length_c   1.000
_cell.angle_alpha   90.00
_cell.angle_beta   90.00
_cell.angle_gamma   90.00
#
_symmetry.space_group_name_H-M   'P 1'
#
loop_
_entity.id
_entity.type
_entity.pdbx_description
1 polymer ?
#
loop_
_entity_poly.entity_id
_entity_poly.type
_entity_poly.pdbx_seq_one_letter_code
_entity_poly.pdbx_strand_id
1 'polypeptide(L)'
;MVILSWNGLAISSFSRASKILLGEAESTKFYFPVVGTEPKEYMQIAGKAALFIKKELHNAETQRLNRSFRNSPSKAPGFLDDYAFLISGLLDLYEFGGGINWLQWAIELQGTQVDISVLLRVKEDHDGAEPSGNSVSAINLIRLASMLAESKAEHYKRNAEHLLAVFEKRLKALPMAVPRNLPPPCKTLPPPRKTPPPHLEVS
;
A
#
# COMPACT_ATOMS: atom_id res chain seq x y z
N MET A 1 -2.64 18.90 6.34
CA MET A 1 -1.97 18.48 5.09
C MET A 1 -2.57 17.13 4.72
N VAL A 2 -3.10 17.01 3.51
CA VAL A 2 -3.77 15.79 3.02
C VAL A 2 -2.78 15.08 2.08
N ILE A 3 -2.40 13.83 2.36
CA ILE A 3 -1.54 13.01 1.49
C ILE A 3 -2.41 11.95 0.83
N LEU A 4 -2.37 11.83 -0.50
CA LEU A 4 -3.26 10.94 -1.25
C LEU A 4 -3.21 9.48 -0.79
N SER A 5 -2.02 8.89 -0.68
CA SER A 5 -1.83 7.50 -0.22
C SER A 5 -2.55 7.18 1.09
N TRP A 6 -2.36 8.01 2.12
CA TRP A 6 -2.96 7.82 3.44
C TRP A 6 -4.48 8.00 3.42
N ASN A 7 -5.00 8.90 2.57
CA ASN A 7 -6.44 9.05 2.44
C ASN A 7 -7.09 7.89 1.68
N GLY A 8 -6.40 7.30 0.70
CA GLY A 8 -6.85 6.06 0.06
C GLY A 8 -7.03 4.92 1.07
N LEU A 9 -6.05 4.74 1.97
CA LEU A 9 -6.13 3.76 3.05
C LEU A 9 -7.27 4.07 4.04
N ALA A 10 -7.46 5.34 4.40
CA ALA A 10 -8.55 5.76 5.27
C ALA A 10 -9.93 5.49 4.65
N ILE A 11 -10.10 5.80 3.36
CA ILE A 11 -11.34 5.54 2.60
C ILE A 11 -11.66 4.04 2.59
N SER A 12 -10.65 3.20 2.28
CA SER A 12 -10.80 1.74 2.32
C SER A 12 -11.23 1.26 3.72
N SER A 13 -10.54 1.72 4.77
CA SER A 13 -10.83 1.33 6.16
C SER A 13 -12.25 1.69 6.58
N PHE A 14 -12.69 2.92 6.30
CA PHE A 14 -14.05 3.37 6.62
C PHE A 14 -15.12 2.62 5.82
N SER A 15 -14.86 2.32 4.55
CA SER A 15 -15.78 1.56 3.70
C SER A 15 -15.98 0.14 4.24
N ARG A 16 -14.90 -0.55 4.61
CA ARG A 16 -14.96 -1.89 5.23
C ARG A 16 -15.65 -1.87 6.58
N ALA A 17 -15.28 -0.92 7.45
CA ALA A 17 -15.87 -0.78 8.78
C ALA A 17 -17.39 -0.58 8.70
N SER A 18 -17.88 0.22 7.75
CA SER A 18 -19.32 0.47 7.59
C SER A 18 -20.14 -0.81 7.39
N LYS A 19 -19.61 -1.81 6.68
CA LYS A 19 -20.31 -3.07 6.39
C LYS A 19 -20.13 -4.11 7.47
N ILE A 20 -18.93 -4.22 8.04
CA ILE A 20 -18.64 -5.15 9.14
C ILE A 20 -19.50 -4.78 10.35
N LEU A 21 -19.52 -3.50 10.73
CA LEU A 21 -20.27 -3.02 11.89
C LEU A 21 -21.79 -3.00 11.67
N LEU A 22 -22.27 -3.01 10.42
CA LEU A 22 -23.69 -3.23 10.10
C LEU A 22 -24.12 -4.70 10.26
N GLY A 23 -23.19 -5.64 10.11
CA GLY A 23 -23.44 -7.08 10.17
C GLY A 23 -23.21 -7.73 11.54
N GLU A 24 -22.72 -6.98 12.52
CA GLU A 24 -22.50 -7.50 13.88
C GLU A 24 -23.83 -7.87 14.56
N ALA A 25 -23.87 -9.05 15.16
CA ALA A 25 -25.02 -9.51 15.92
C ALA A 25 -25.30 -8.56 17.09
N GLU A 26 -26.57 -8.28 17.35
CA GLU A 26 -26.99 -7.35 18.41
C GLU A 26 -26.48 -7.80 19.80
N SER A 27 -26.20 -9.10 19.97
CA SER A 27 -25.61 -9.70 21.18
C SER A 27 -24.15 -9.31 21.44
N THR A 28 -23.34 -9.02 20.41
CA THR A 28 -21.92 -8.61 20.60
C THR A 28 -21.77 -7.12 20.89
N LYS A 29 -22.78 -6.31 20.57
CA LYS A 29 -22.80 -4.86 20.78
C LYS A 29 -22.64 -4.47 22.25
N PHE A 30 -23.04 -5.35 23.17
CA PHE A 30 -22.94 -5.13 24.61
C PHE A 30 -21.52 -5.32 25.15
N TYR A 31 -20.71 -6.18 24.52
CA TYR A 31 -19.35 -6.48 24.98
C TYR A 31 -18.30 -5.52 24.40
N PHE A 32 -18.54 -5.02 23.19
CA PHE A 32 -17.67 -4.04 22.52
C PHE A 32 -18.53 -2.95 21.84
N PRO A 33 -19.05 -1.97 22.58
CA PRO A 33 -19.83 -0.89 21.97
C PRO A 33 -18.92 -0.03 21.09
N VAL A 34 -19.30 0.13 19.81
CA VAL A 34 -18.69 1.14 18.95
C VAL A 34 -19.11 2.52 19.46
N VAL A 35 -18.19 3.22 20.10
CA VAL A 35 -18.45 4.55 20.67
C VAL A 35 -18.01 5.62 19.66
N GLY A 36 -18.93 6.51 19.28
CA GLY A 36 -18.60 7.78 18.60
C GLY A 36 -19.16 8.00 17.19
N THR A 37 -19.49 6.96 16.41
CA THR A 37 -20.01 7.15 15.04
C THR A 37 -20.83 5.93 14.59
N GLU A 38 -22.01 6.15 13.99
CA GLU A 38 -22.82 5.04 13.48
C GLU A 38 -22.17 4.36 12.26
N PRO A 39 -22.37 3.04 12.05
CA PRO A 39 -21.83 2.32 10.89
C PRO A 39 -22.12 3.00 9.53
N LYS A 40 -23.31 3.60 9.39
CA LYS A 40 -23.74 4.31 8.17
C LYS A 40 -22.96 5.60 7.93
N GLU A 41 -22.49 6.26 8.98
CA GLU A 41 -21.73 7.51 8.89
C GLU A 41 -20.31 7.28 8.36
N TYR A 42 -19.69 6.13 8.64
CA TYR A 42 -18.39 5.78 8.05
C TYR A 42 -18.40 5.78 6.53
N MET A 43 -19.48 5.25 5.92
CA MET A 43 -19.63 5.27 4.46
C MET A 43 -19.74 6.70 3.92
N GLN A 44 -20.48 7.57 4.62
CA GLN A 44 -20.61 8.98 4.22
C GLN A 44 -19.27 9.72 4.33
N ILE A 45 -18.48 9.46 5.37
CA ILE A 45 -17.15 10.05 5.56
C ILE A 45 -16.21 9.59 4.43
N ALA A 46 -16.20 8.29 4.13
CA ALA A 46 -15.40 7.73 3.03
C ALA A 46 -15.75 8.37 1.68
N GLY A 47 -17.05 8.48 1.37
CA GLY A 47 -17.54 9.14 0.16
C GLY A 47 -17.17 10.62 0.09
N LYS A 48 -17.32 11.37 1.19
CA LYS A 48 -16.92 12.80 1.27
C LYS A 48 -15.42 12.99 1.05
N ALA A 49 -14.58 12.13 1.63
CA ALA A 49 -13.15 12.16 1.42
C ALA A 49 -12.78 11.88 -0.04
N ALA A 50 -13.40 10.89 -0.68
CA ALA A 50 -13.19 10.59 -2.09
C ALA A 50 -13.63 11.76 -3.00
N LEU A 51 -14.78 12.39 -2.73
CA LEU A 51 -15.24 13.58 -3.46
C LEU A 51 -14.27 14.76 -3.30
N PHE A 52 -13.76 14.99 -2.08
CA PHE A 52 -12.77 16.04 -1.83
C PHE A 52 -11.52 15.82 -2.68
N ILE A 53 -11.00 14.59 -2.73
CA ILE A 53 -9.85 14.25 -3.56
C ILE A 53 -10.17 14.47 -5.05
N LYS A 54 -11.33 14.01 -5.52
CA LYS A 54 -11.74 14.19 -6.92
C LYS A 54 -11.84 15.66 -7.31
N LYS A 55 -12.28 16.52 -6.39
CA LYS A 55 -12.47 17.94 -6.66
C LYS A 55 -11.17 18.75 -6.56
N GLU A 56 -10.38 18.50 -5.53
CA GLU A 56 -9.25 19.37 -5.18
C GLU A 56 -7.91 18.81 -5.69
N LEU A 57 -7.77 17.49 -5.84
CA LEU A 57 -6.49 16.84 -6.13
C LEU A 57 -6.41 16.22 -7.52
N HIS A 58 -7.53 16.12 -8.24
CA HIS A 58 -7.57 15.68 -9.63
C HIS A 58 -7.47 16.89 -10.57
N ASN A 59 -6.39 16.97 -11.33
CA ASN A 59 -6.21 18.03 -12.31
C ASN A 59 -6.89 17.62 -13.63
N ALA A 60 -7.96 18.32 -14.01
CA ALA A 60 -8.72 18.03 -15.22
C ALA A 60 -7.92 18.25 -16.52
N GLU A 61 -6.95 19.17 -16.54
CA GLU A 61 -6.15 19.50 -17.73
C GLU A 61 -5.12 18.40 -18.04
N THR A 62 -4.53 17.83 -16.99
CA THR A 62 -3.46 16.82 -17.13
C THR A 62 -3.93 15.39 -16.87
N GLN A 63 -5.20 15.21 -16.45
CA GLN A 63 -5.79 13.93 -16.04
C GLN A 63 -4.92 13.19 -14.99
N ARG A 64 -4.23 13.96 -14.15
CA ARG A 64 -3.29 13.46 -13.15
C ARG A 64 -3.66 13.94 -11.75
N LEU A 65 -3.31 13.11 -10.78
CA LEU A 65 -3.45 13.40 -9.37
C LEU A 65 -2.25 14.22 -8.86
N ASN A 66 -2.51 15.19 -8.00
CA ASN A 66 -1.50 15.95 -7.26
C ASN A 66 -1.25 15.27 -5.91
N ARG A 67 0.01 15.05 -5.53
CA ARG A 67 0.38 14.23 -4.35
C ARG A 67 -0.29 14.64 -3.03
N SER A 68 -0.43 15.95 -2.81
CA SER A 68 -0.87 16.46 -1.52
C SER A 68 -1.62 17.78 -1.61
N PHE A 69 -2.45 18.06 -0.61
CA PHE A 69 -3.11 19.34 -0.43
C PHE A 69 -2.67 20.01 0.86
N ARG A 70 -2.17 21.25 0.76
CA ARG A 70 -1.93 22.14 1.90
C ARG A 70 -2.34 23.55 1.47
N ASN A 71 -3.60 23.92 1.72
CA ASN A 71 -4.29 25.15 1.30
C ASN A 71 -4.50 25.30 -0.22
N SER A 72 -3.61 24.73 -1.03
CA SER A 72 -3.77 24.52 -2.46
C SER A 72 -3.17 23.18 -2.87
N PRO A 73 -3.53 22.64 -4.04
CA PRO A 73 -2.95 21.38 -4.53
C PRO A 73 -1.45 21.53 -4.78
N SER A 74 -0.66 20.54 -4.39
CA SER A 74 0.78 20.56 -4.62
C SER A 74 1.10 20.48 -6.11
N LYS A 75 2.14 21.21 -6.56
CA LYS A 75 2.69 21.07 -7.92
C LYS A 75 3.35 19.71 -8.19
N ALA A 76 3.59 18.92 -7.15
CA ALA A 76 4.18 17.59 -7.28
C ALA A 76 3.12 16.59 -7.78
N PRO A 77 3.39 15.85 -8.88
CA PRO A 77 2.50 14.80 -9.36
C PRO A 77 2.44 13.66 -8.35
N GLY A 78 1.30 12.96 -8.32
CA GLY A 78 1.11 11.74 -7.53
C GLY A 78 2.00 10.61 -8.03
N PHE A 79 2.52 9.82 -7.10
CA PHE A 79 3.34 8.65 -7.39
C PHE A 79 2.49 7.39 -7.54
N LEU A 80 3.11 6.31 -8.00
CA LEU A 80 2.45 5.01 -8.17
C LEU A 80 1.59 4.61 -6.95
N ASP A 81 2.13 4.80 -5.74
CA ASP A 81 1.44 4.45 -4.49
C ASP A 81 0.17 5.27 -4.24
N ASP A 82 0.20 6.56 -4.59
CA ASP A 82 -0.96 7.45 -4.42
C ASP A 82 -2.14 6.97 -5.27
N TYR A 83 -1.86 6.53 -6.51
CA TYR A 83 -2.86 5.89 -7.36
C TYR A 83 -3.26 4.53 -6.80
N ALA A 84 -2.31 3.66 -6.46
CA ALA A 84 -2.59 2.29 -6.01
C ALA A 84 -3.53 2.27 -4.79
N PHE A 85 -3.25 3.09 -3.78
CA PHE A 85 -4.06 3.14 -2.57
C PHE A 85 -5.40 3.84 -2.78
N LEU A 86 -5.46 4.90 -3.60
CA LEU A 86 -6.72 5.55 -3.91
C LEU A 86 -7.65 4.64 -4.72
N ILE A 87 -7.14 3.98 -5.76
CA ILE A 87 -7.88 3.01 -6.57
C ILE A 87 -8.43 1.90 -5.67
N SER A 88 -7.61 1.35 -4.77
CA SER A 88 -8.06 0.34 -3.81
C SER A 88 -9.20 0.85 -2.93
N GLY A 89 -9.12 2.09 -2.43
CA GLY A 89 -10.18 2.72 -1.64
C GLY A 89 -11.47 2.95 -2.43
N LEU A 90 -11.38 3.31 -3.72
CA LEU A 90 -12.53 3.48 -4.60
C LEU A 90 -13.23 2.16 -4.93
N LEU A 91 -12.45 1.10 -5.14
CA LEU A 91 -12.99 -0.25 -5.31
C LEU A 91 -13.72 -0.72 -4.05
N ASP A 92 -13.16 -0.47 -2.86
CA ASP A 92 -13.84 -0.76 -1.59
C ASP A 92 -15.14 0.06 -1.45
N LEU A 93 -15.13 1.35 -1.80
CA LEU A 93 -16.35 2.17 -1.82
C LEU A 93 -17.42 1.62 -2.76
N TYR A 94 -17.02 1.04 -3.89
CA TYR A 94 -17.94 0.38 -4.82
C TYR A 94 -18.45 -0.95 -4.25
N GLU A 95 -17.59 -1.84 -3.78
CA GLU A 95 -17.98 -3.15 -3.25
C GLU A 95 -18.91 -3.04 -2.03
N PHE A 96 -18.64 -2.08 -1.14
CA PHE A 96 -19.39 -1.91 0.10
C PHE A 96 -20.53 -0.88 -0.04
N GLY A 97 -20.39 0.13 -0.90
CA GLY A 97 -21.38 1.20 -1.06
C GLY A 97 -22.25 1.11 -2.32
N GLY A 98 -21.85 0.31 -3.32
CA GLY A 98 -22.60 0.10 -4.57
C GLY A 98 -22.57 1.26 -5.57
N GLY A 99 -21.80 2.32 -5.31
CA GLY A 99 -21.76 3.50 -6.19
C GLY A 99 -20.95 3.26 -7.47
N ILE A 100 -21.62 3.08 -8.61
CA ILE A 100 -20.98 2.82 -9.92
C ILE A 100 -20.00 3.94 -10.32
N ASN A 101 -20.27 5.18 -9.92
CA ASN A 101 -19.39 6.33 -10.16
C ASN A 101 -17.98 6.11 -9.58
N TRP A 102 -17.85 5.36 -8.48
CA TRP A 102 -16.58 5.04 -7.86
C TRP A 102 -15.80 4.00 -8.66
N LEU A 103 -16.48 2.98 -9.17
CA LEU A 103 -15.88 1.99 -10.07
C LEU A 103 -15.40 2.65 -11.37
N GLN A 104 -16.21 3.52 -11.96
CA GLN A 104 -15.82 4.24 -13.17
C GLN A 104 -14.56 5.08 -12.93
N TRP A 105 -14.51 5.80 -11.81
CA TRP A 105 -13.35 6.62 -11.49
C TRP A 105 -12.09 5.78 -11.17
N ALA A 106 -12.26 4.61 -10.53
CA ALA A 106 -11.18 3.66 -10.31
C ALA A 106 -10.59 3.15 -11.63
N ILE A 107 -11.43 2.87 -12.63
CA ILE A 107 -11.02 2.44 -13.98
C ILE A 107 -10.21 3.53 -14.68
N GLU A 108 -10.68 4.77 -14.63
CA GLU A 108 -9.99 5.93 -15.20
C GLU A 108 -8.59 6.10 -14.58
N LEU A 109 -8.52 6.10 -13.25
CA LEU A 109 -7.25 6.23 -12.53
C LEU A 109 -6.31 5.03 -12.76
N GLN A 110 -6.85 3.82 -12.91
CA GLN A 110 -6.05 2.62 -13.20
C GLN A 110 -5.40 2.71 -14.58
N GLY A 111 -6.11 3.25 -15.58
CA GLY A 111 -5.55 3.52 -16.91
C GLY A 111 -4.36 4.48 -16.83
N THR A 112 -4.57 5.63 -16.18
CA THR A 112 -3.51 6.62 -15.95
C THR A 112 -2.32 6.03 -15.20
N GLN A 113 -2.57 5.18 -14.20
CA GLN A 113 -1.51 4.53 -13.42
C GLN A 113 -0.67 3.58 -14.27
N VAL A 114 -1.29 2.76 -15.13
CA VAL A 114 -0.57 1.84 -16.01
C VAL A 114 0.35 2.62 -16.94
N ASP A 115 -0.14 3.70 -17.55
CA ASP A 115 0.67 4.57 -18.42
C ASP A 115 1.85 5.20 -17.69
N ILE A 116 1.63 5.70 -16.46
CA ILE A 116 2.69 6.24 -15.62
C ILE A 116 3.70 5.15 -15.25
N SER A 117 3.23 3.96 -14.86
CA SER A 117 4.11 2.85 -14.47
C SER A 117 4.98 2.37 -15.62
N VAL A 118 4.46 2.34 -16.85
CA VAL A 118 5.23 2.02 -18.05
C VAL A 118 6.30 3.09 -18.28
N LEU A 119 5.92 4.37 -18.17
CA LEU A 119 6.85 5.49 -18.33
C LEU A 119 7.93 5.52 -17.24
N LEU A 120 7.57 5.27 -15.99
CA LEU A 120 8.50 5.19 -14.86
C LEU A 120 9.41 3.97 -14.99
N ARG A 121 8.91 2.79 -15.38
CA ARG A 121 9.74 1.61 -15.66
C ARG A 121 10.81 1.85 -16.73
N VAL A 122 10.48 2.61 -17.79
CA VAL A 122 11.46 2.99 -18.83
C VAL A 122 12.52 3.98 -18.28
N LYS A 123 12.19 4.74 -17.24
CA LYS A 123 13.05 5.79 -16.68
C LYS A 123 13.84 5.36 -15.43
N GLU A 124 13.32 4.40 -14.66
CA GLU A 124 13.78 3.91 -13.35
C GLU A 124 14.46 2.53 -13.43
N ASP A 125 15.06 2.16 -14.58
CA ASP A 125 16.11 1.10 -14.62
C ASP A 125 17.38 1.49 -13.81
N HIS A 126 17.26 2.48 -12.91
CA HIS A 126 18.24 2.87 -11.90
C HIS A 126 17.58 2.93 -10.52
N ASP A 127 17.95 1.93 -9.73
CA ASP A 127 17.84 1.63 -8.29
C ASP A 127 16.81 2.35 -7.38
N GLY A 128 16.15 1.55 -6.55
CA GLY A 128 15.23 1.99 -5.50
C GLY A 128 14.11 0.99 -5.24
N ALA A 129 14.38 -0.05 -4.46
CA ALA A 129 13.44 -1.10 -4.12
C ALA A 129 12.29 -0.61 -3.20
N GLU A 130 11.08 -0.43 -3.74
CA GLU A 130 9.84 -0.43 -2.95
C GLU A 130 8.74 -1.31 -3.61
N PRO A 131 8.31 -2.42 -2.97
CA PRO A 131 7.33 -3.36 -3.52
C PRO A 131 5.87 -3.14 -3.06
N SER A 132 5.52 -2.03 -2.39
CA SER A 132 4.17 -1.85 -1.83
C SER A 132 3.11 -1.43 -2.87
N GLY A 133 3.29 -0.32 -3.58
CA GLY A 133 2.28 0.19 -4.53
C GLY A 133 2.05 -0.71 -5.73
N ASN A 134 3.11 -1.34 -6.23
CA ASN A 134 2.97 -2.28 -7.33
C ASN A 134 2.15 -3.52 -6.94
N SER A 135 2.36 -4.06 -5.74
CA SER A 135 1.59 -5.21 -5.24
C SER A 135 0.10 -4.86 -5.10
N VAL A 136 -0.20 -3.69 -4.54
CA VAL A 136 -1.58 -3.19 -4.44
C VAL A 136 -2.19 -2.95 -5.83
N SER A 137 -1.39 -2.45 -6.78
CA SER A 137 -1.83 -2.30 -8.17
C SER A 137 -2.15 -3.64 -8.82
N ALA A 138 -1.33 -4.68 -8.59
CA ALA A 138 -1.62 -6.03 -9.06
C ALA A 138 -2.98 -6.52 -8.56
N ILE A 139 -3.24 -6.33 -7.25
CA ILE A 139 -4.50 -6.72 -6.62
C ILE A 139 -5.67 -5.92 -7.21
N ASN A 140 -5.52 -4.61 -7.41
CA ASN A 140 -6.55 -3.77 -8.02
C ASN A 140 -6.88 -4.21 -9.44
N LEU A 141 -5.87 -4.56 -10.25
CA LEU A 141 -6.06 -5.08 -11.61
C LEU A 141 -6.86 -6.38 -11.60
N ILE A 142 -6.55 -7.31 -10.68
CA ILE A 142 -7.27 -8.57 -10.52
C ILE A 142 -8.73 -8.31 -10.09
N ARG A 143 -8.95 -7.39 -9.14
CA ARG A 143 -10.31 -6.99 -8.70
C ARG A 143 -11.12 -6.38 -9.84
N LEU A 144 -10.51 -5.49 -10.63
CA LEU A 144 -11.17 -4.91 -11.81
C LEU A 144 -11.49 -5.98 -12.86
N ALA A 145 -10.61 -6.97 -13.04
CA ALA A 145 -10.85 -8.06 -13.96
C ALA A 145 -12.05 -8.93 -13.56
N SER A 146 -12.31 -9.13 -12.27
CA SER A 146 -13.49 -9.90 -11.82
C SER A 146 -14.79 -9.10 -11.89
N MET A 147 -14.73 -7.77 -11.87
CA MET A 147 -15.91 -6.89 -11.89
C MET A 147 -16.36 -6.47 -13.31
N LEU A 148 -15.49 -6.61 -14.30
CA LEU A 148 -15.73 -6.10 -15.65
C LEU A 148 -16.02 -7.20 -16.66
N ALA A 149 -16.66 -6.83 -17.77
CA ALA A 149 -16.92 -7.73 -18.88
C ALA A 149 -15.63 -8.35 -19.44
N GLU A 150 -15.76 -9.55 -19.99
CA GLU A 150 -14.67 -10.46 -20.38
C GLU A 150 -13.60 -9.78 -21.27
N SER A 151 -14.01 -8.91 -22.20
CA SER A 151 -13.09 -8.18 -23.08
C SER A 151 -12.14 -7.22 -22.34
N LYS A 152 -12.61 -6.54 -21.29
CA LYS A 152 -11.79 -5.68 -20.43
C LYS A 152 -11.08 -6.49 -19.35
N ALA A 153 -11.71 -7.56 -18.85
CA ALA A 153 -11.12 -8.45 -17.87
C ALA A 153 -9.79 -9.04 -18.35
N GLU A 154 -9.74 -9.53 -19.60
CA GLU A 154 -8.52 -10.09 -20.19
C GLU A 154 -7.39 -9.06 -20.36
N HIS A 155 -7.72 -7.77 -20.53
CA HIS A 155 -6.71 -6.71 -20.54
C HIS A 155 -6.10 -6.52 -19.13
N TYR A 156 -6.94 -6.44 -18.10
CA TYR A 156 -6.47 -6.25 -16.73
C TYR A 156 -5.71 -7.48 -16.18
N LYS A 157 -6.14 -8.70 -16.51
CA LYS A 157 -5.40 -9.94 -16.17
C LYS A 157 -4.00 -9.92 -16.76
N ARG A 158 -3.86 -9.64 -18.06
CA ARG A 158 -2.55 -9.56 -18.73
C ARG A 158 -1.66 -8.49 -18.10
N ASN A 159 -2.20 -7.33 -17.75
CA ASN A 159 -1.44 -6.29 -17.06
C ASN A 159 -0.98 -6.75 -15.66
N ALA A 160 -1.82 -7.45 -14.91
CA ALA A 160 -1.47 -8.01 -13.60
C ALA A 160 -0.37 -9.07 -13.73
N GLU A 161 -0.49 -9.99 -14.68
CA GLU A 161 0.51 -11.01 -14.98
C GLU A 161 1.85 -10.39 -15.38
N HIS A 162 1.84 -9.39 -16.27
CA HIS A 162 3.05 -8.70 -16.68
C HIS A 162 3.71 -7.96 -15.51
N LEU A 163 2.90 -7.31 -14.66
CA LEU A 163 3.39 -6.66 -13.45
C LEU A 163 4.04 -7.70 -12.52
N LEU A 164 3.37 -8.81 -12.21
CA LEU A 164 3.87 -9.89 -11.37
C LEU A 164 5.14 -10.55 -11.94
N ALA A 165 5.20 -10.79 -13.25
CA ALA A 165 6.37 -11.38 -13.90
C ALA A 165 7.62 -10.48 -13.79
N VAL A 166 7.44 -9.15 -13.87
CA VAL A 166 8.52 -8.19 -13.63
C VAL A 166 8.97 -8.23 -12.16
N PHE A 167 8.04 -8.35 -11.21
CA PHE A 167 8.37 -8.54 -9.79
C PHE A 167 9.13 -9.83 -9.54
N GLU A 168 8.67 -10.94 -10.11
CA GLU A 168 9.29 -12.24 -9.96
C GLU A 168 10.74 -12.23 -10.47
N LYS A 169 10.98 -11.62 -11.64
CA LYS A 169 12.34 -11.44 -12.18
C LYS A 169 13.22 -10.61 -11.24
N ARG A 170 12.70 -9.52 -10.67
CA ARG A 170 13.43 -8.68 -9.70
C ARG A 170 13.72 -9.42 -8.40
N LEU A 171 12.76 -10.17 -7.85
CA LEU A 171 12.94 -10.99 -6.65
C LEU A 171 13.99 -12.08 -6.86
N LYS A 172 14.00 -12.73 -8.04
CA LYS A 172 15.04 -13.71 -8.40
C LYS A 172 16.42 -13.06 -8.57
N ALA A 173 16.47 -11.80 -9.01
CA ALA A 173 17.71 -11.04 -9.16
C ALA A 173 18.28 -10.49 -7.83
N LEU A 174 17.48 -10.50 -6.75
CA LEU A 174 17.90 -10.18 -5.39
C LEU A 174 18.11 -11.48 -4.59
N PRO A 175 19.26 -12.17 -4.69
CA PRO A 175 19.62 -13.13 -3.65
C PRO A 175 19.73 -12.30 -2.37
N MET A 176 18.79 -12.50 -1.45
CA MET A 176 18.74 -11.85 -0.14
C MET A 176 20.14 -11.50 0.36
N ALA A 177 20.46 -10.21 0.38
CA ALA A 177 21.53 -9.69 1.21
C ALA A 177 21.11 -9.91 2.66
N VAL A 178 21.25 -11.15 3.15
CA VAL A 178 21.37 -11.42 4.57
C VAL A 178 22.69 -10.79 4.97
N PRO A 179 22.71 -9.74 5.82
CA PRO A 179 23.96 -9.31 6.42
C PRO A 179 24.44 -10.50 7.25
N ARG A 180 25.42 -11.25 6.72
CA ARG A 180 26.11 -12.30 7.48
C ARG A 180 27.04 -11.60 8.48
N ASN A 181 26.45 -11.02 9.50
CA ASN A 181 27.14 -10.79 10.78
C ASN A 181 26.89 -12.01 11.65
N LEU A 182 27.37 -13.17 11.19
CA LEU A 182 27.66 -14.27 12.10
C LEU A 182 29.02 -13.92 12.72
N PRO A 183 29.13 -13.60 14.01
CA PRO A 183 30.44 -13.47 14.63
C PRO A 183 31.18 -14.80 14.45
N PRO A 184 32.49 -14.79 14.16
CA PRO A 184 33.26 -16.02 14.01
C PRO A 184 33.11 -16.87 15.28
N PRO A 185 33.02 -18.21 15.18
CA PRO A 185 32.98 -19.06 16.36
C PRO A 185 34.21 -18.74 17.22
N CYS A 186 33.92 -18.37 18.47
CA CYS A 186 34.89 -17.95 19.46
C CYS A 186 36.00 -19.02 19.55
N LYS A 187 37.18 -18.71 19.01
CA LYS A 187 38.36 -19.56 19.19
C LYS A 187 38.78 -19.45 20.65
N THR A 188 38.50 -20.51 21.40
CA THR A 188 39.28 -21.02 22.54
C THR A 188 39.80 -19.98 23.53
N LEU A 189 39.17 -19.92 24.71
CA LEU A 189 39.75 -19.33 25.92
C LEU A 189 41.19 -19.87 26.13
N PRO A 190 42.19 -19.01 26.40
CA PRO A 190 43.52 -19.48 26.77
C PRO A 190 43.46 -20.19 28.14
N PRO A 191 44.28 -21.22 28.37
CA PRO A 191 44.31 -21.92 29.66
C PRO A 191 44.75 -20.96 30.79
N PRO A 192 44.34 -21.23 32.05
CA PRO A 192 44.65 -20.34 33.16
C PRO A 192 46.17 -20.26 33.39
N ARG A 193 46.68 -19.03 33.62
CA ARG A 193 48.08 -18.80 33.99
C ARG A 193 48.37 -19.53 35.31
N LYS A 194 49.39 -20.39 35.30
CA LYS A 194 49.98 -20.93 36.53
C LYS A 194 50.62 -19.78 37.31
N THR A 195 50.19 -19.56 38.54
CA THR A 195 50.86 -18.69 39.51
C THR A 195 52.20 -19.34 39.92
N PRO A 196 53.32 -18.61 39.97
CA PRO A 196 54.56 -19.11 40.56
C PRO A 196 54.45 -19.12 42.10
N PRO A 197 55.20 -19.99 42.80
CA PRO A 197 55.11 -20.16 44.24
C PRO A 197 55.69 -18.96 45.00
N PRO A 198 55.33 -18.78 46.28
CA PRO A 198 55.79 -17.65 47.07
C PRO A 198 57.27 -17.82 47.45
N HIS A 199 58.08 -16.81 47.16
CA HIS A 199 59.39 -16.68 47.79
C HIS A 199 59.20 -15.95 49.12
N LEU A 200 59.30 -16.73 50.21
CA LEU A 200 59.51 -16.24 51.57
C LEU A 200 60.98 -15.79 51.72
N GLU A 201 61.17 -14.59 52.29
CA GLU A 201 62.20 -14.23 53.29
C GLU A 201 63.69 -14.27 52.83
N VAL A 202 64.67 -13.44 53.23
CA VAL A 202 65.02 -12.55 54.36
C VAL A 202 66.07 -11.57 53.77
N SER A 203 66.13 -10.27 54.08
CA SER A 203 66.82 -9.64 55.22
C SER A 203 66.64 -8.13 55.20
#